data_AF-A0A062WW10-F1
#
_entry.id   AF-A0A062WW10-F1
#
_cell.length_a   1.000
_cell.length_b   1.000
_cell.length_c   1.000
_cell.angle_alpha   90.00
_cell.angle_beta   90.00
_cell.angle_gamma   90.00
#
_symmetry.space_group_name_H-M   'P 1'
#
loop_
_entity.id
_entity.type
_entity.pdbx_description
1 polymer ?
#
loop_
_entity_poly.entity_id
_entity_poly.type
_entity_poly.pdbx_seq_one_letter_code
_entity_poly.pdbx_strand_id
1 'polypeptide(L)'
;MTGQRGVPTCGDHAGMPGSSSREAKPLPATRPCRSRQLAAAWRAKELLRDVLALAAHRSGRPITRYDVSHALTRFFTYCATTGETIPEIVTLAETISTWRVEIANAVLYSLSNAATEGINRLVKLVYRIAFGLRNVTNQQLRARYYASHATRPTWLHTVITPPQMP
;
A
#
# COMPACT_ATOMS: atom_id res chain seq x y z
N MET A 1 18.07 21.02 45.93
CA MET A 1 18.40 19.59 45.76
C MET A 1 17.22 18.93 45.08
N THR A 2 17.39 18.63 43.79
CA THR A 2 16.32 18.26 42.85
C THR A 2 16.13 16.75 42.90
N GLY A 3 15.01 16.29 43.46
CA GLY A 3 14.64 14.87 43.46
C GLY A 3 14.08 14.44 42.11
N GLN A 4 14.82 13.58 41.40
CA GLN A 4 14.39 12.99 40.13
C GLN A 4 13.19 12.05 40.37
N ARG A 5 12.11 12.25 39.61
CA ARG A 5 10.99 11.29 39.53
C ARG A 5 11.40 10.15 38.62
N GLY A 6 11.55 8.95 39.19
CA GLY A 6 11.81 7.72 38.45
C GLY A 6 10.68 7.41 37.46
N VAL A 7 11.05 7.09 36.22
CA VAL A 7 10.16 6.52 35.21
C VAL A 7 9.99 5.03 35.54
N PRO A 8 8.77 4.48 35.61
CA PRO A 8 8.60 3.06 35.86
C PRO A 8 9.04 2.27 34.62
N THR A 9 10.10 1.48 34.77
CA THR A 9 10.48 0.45 33.80
C THR A 9 9.51 -0.72 33.91
N CYS A 10 9.13 -1.30 32.77
CA CYS A 10 8.35 -2.54 32.75
C CYS A 10 9.18 -3.64 33.41
N GLY A 11 8.78 -4.04 34.62
CA GLY A 11 9.41 -5.14 35.35
C GLY A 11 8.97 -6.49 34.82
N ASP A 12 9.94 -7.29 34.38
CA ASP A 12 9.84 -8.73 34.26
C ASP A 12 9.83 -9.34 35.67
N HIS A 13 8.73 -9.99 36.05
CA HIS A 13 8.70 -10.88 37.22
C HIS A 13 8.44 -12.31 36.75
N ALA A 14 9.52 -13.08 36.66
CA ALA A 14 9.48 -14.53 36.57
C ALA A 14 9.23 -15.13 37.95
N GLY A 15 8.22 -15.98 38.08
CA GLY A 15 8.01 -16.85 39.22
C GLY A 15 7.22 -18.08 38.80
N MET A 16 7.80 -19.28 38.97
CA MET A 16 7.17 -20.60 38.83
C MET A 16 8.02 -21.64 39.62
N PRO A 17 7.50 -22.83 39.98
CA PRO A 17 6.15 -23.37 39.75
C PRO A 17 5.46 -24.00 40.98
N GLY A 18 4.13 -24.06 40.93
CA GLY A 18 3.31 -25.02 41.67
C GLY A 18 2.61 -25.93 40.67
N SER A 19 2.74 -27.25 40.82
CA SER A 19 2.21 -28.28 39.94
C SER A 19 0.68 -28.41 40.05
N SER A 20 -0.04 -28.02 39.00
CA SER A 20 -1.43 -28.40 38.78
C SER A 20 -1.74 -28.37 37.29
N SER A 21 -1.83 -29.55 36.69
CA SER A 21 -2.24 -29.75 35.30
C SER A 21 -3.73 -29.46 35.15
N ARG A 22 -4.09 -28.18 35.10
CA ARG A 22 -5.31 -27.71 34.44
C ARG A 22 -4.89 -26.95 33.21
N GLU A 23 -5.34 -27.42 32.06
CA GLU A 23 -5.17 -26.77 30.77
C GLU A 23 -5.73 -25.35 30.86
N ALA A 24 -4.84 -24.39 31.09
CA ALA A 24 -5.18 -23.00 31.23
C ALA A 24 -5.56 -22.49 29.83
N LYS A 25 -6.84 -22.17 29.64
CA LYS A 25 -7.30 -21.38 28.49
C LYS A 25 -6.37 -20.18 28.33
N PRO A 26 -5.72 -19.97 27.16
CA PRO A 26 -4.80 -18.86 27.00
C PRO A 26 -5.51 -17.57 27.37
N LEU A 27 -4.95 -16.82 28.32
CA LEU A 27 -5.39 -15.47 28.61
C LEU A 27 -5.33 -14.67 27.31
N PRO A 28 -6.34 -13.81 27.01
CA PRO A 28 -6.29 -12.99 25.81
C PRO A 28 -5.00 -12.20 25.83
N ALA A 29 -4.20 -12.33 24.76
CA ALA A 29 -2.90 -11.69 24.67
C ALA A 29 -3.07 -10.19 24.96
N THR A 30 -2.42 -9.71 26.03
CA THR A 30 -2.50 -8.32 26.43
C THR A 30 -1.89 -7.47 25.32
N ARG A 31 -2.62 -6.42 24.88
CA ARG A 31 -2.11 -5.55 23.82
C ARG A 31 -0.76 -4.97 24.24
N PRO A 32 0.28 -5.03 23.38
CA PRO A 32 1.59 -4.50 23.73
C PRO A 32 1.53 -2.98 23.94
N CYS A 33 2.53 -2.39 24.61
CA CYS A 33 2.57 -0.94 24.78
C CYS A 33 2.61 -0.20 23.43
N ARG A 34 2.13 1.05 23.39
CA ARG A 34 1.97 1.83 22.14
C ARG A 34 3.26 1.93 21.32
N SER A 35 4.41 2.12 21.95
CA SER A 35 5.70 2.20 21.26
C SER A 35 6.05 0.88 20.56
N ARG A 36 5.78 -0.26 21.21
CA ARG A 36 5.98 -1.60 20.64
C ARG A 36 5.00 -1.88 19.50
N GLN A 37 3.75 -1.42 19.62
CA GLN A 37 2.77 -1.49 18.52
C GLN A 37 3.24 -0.71 17.29
N LEU A 38 3.73 0.52 17.48
CA LEU A 38 4.23 1.35 16.40
C LEU A 38 5.47 0.75 15.74
N ALA A 39 6.41 0.24 16.54
CA ALA A 39 7.60 -0.45 16.03
C ALA A 39 7.21 -1.69 15.21
N ALA A 40 6.21 -2.44 15.67
CA ALA A 40 5.72 -3.62 14.96
C ALA A 40 5.04 -3.25 13.63
N ALA A 41 4.18 -2.23 13.64
CA ALA A 41 3.52 -1.74 12.43
C ALA A 41 4.53 -1.20 11.41
N TRP A 42 5.53 -0.44 11.88
CA TRP A 42 6.62 0.04 11.02
C TRP A 42 7.37 -1.13 10.39
N ARG A 43 7.72 -2.15 11.19
CA ARG A 43 8.45 -3.33 10.70
C ARG A 43 7.64 -4.12 9.67
N ALA A 44 6.34 -4.32 9.89
CA ALA A 44 5.45 -4.96 8.91
C ALA A 44 5.42 -4.20 7.58
N LYS A 45 5.31 -2.86 7.64
CA LYS A 45 5.37 -1.98 6.47
C LYS A 45 6.71 -2.06 5.75
N GLU A 46 7.83 -2.13 6.48
CA GLU A 46 9.16 -2.30 5.87
C GLU A 46 9.31 -3.65 5.16
N LEU A 47 8.77 -4.74 5.71
CA LEU A 47 8.77 -6.03 5.03
C LEU A 47 7.95 -6.01 3.73
N LEU A 48 6.83 -5.28 3.69
CA LEU A 48 6.10 -5.05 2.43
C LEU A 48 6.89 -4.17 1.46
N ARG A 49 7.61 -3.17 1.97
CA ARG A 49 8.48 -2.34 1.14
C ARG A 49 9.60 -3.17 0.51
N ASP A 50 10.16 -4.14 1.22
CA ASP A 50 11.15 -5.08 0.70
C ASP A 50 10.57 -5.89 -0.47
N VAL A 51 9.33 -6.41 -0.35
CA VAL A 51 8.65 -7.13 -1.45
C VAL A 51 8.53 -6.24 -2.69
N LEU A 52 8.12 -4.99 -2.53
CA LEU A 52 7.97 -4.06 -3.66
C LEU A 52 9.31 -3.58 -4.25
N ALA A 53 10.38 -3.60 -3.46
CA ALA A 53 11.72 -3.23 -3.92
C ALA A 53 12.33 -4.27 -4.86
N LEU A 54 11.82 -5.51 -4.85
CA LEU A 54 12.28 -6.59 -5.73
C LEU A 54 11.98 -6.35 -7.21
N ALA A 55 10.97 -5.54 -7.53
CA ALA A 55 10.55 -5.28 -8.91
C ALA A 55 11.74 -4.81 -9.76
N ALA A 56 11.92 -5.37 -10.96
CA ALA A 56 13.11 -5.17 -11.78
C ALA A 56 13.36 -3.70 -12.12
N HIS A 57 12.30 -2.91 -12.33
CA HIS A 57 12.40 -1.47 -12.56
C HIS A 57 12.96 -0.67 -11.36
N ARG A 58 13.09 -1.29 -10.17
CA ARG A 58 13.70 -0.70 -8.97
C ARG A 58 15.03 -1.38 -8.61
N SER A 59 15.07 -2.71 -8.68
CA SER A 59 16.24 -3.51 -8.27
C SER A 59 17.33 -3.58 -9.34
N GLY A 60 16.99 -3.33 -10.62
CA GLY A 60 17.90 -3.47 -11.75
C GLY A 60 18.33 -4.91 -12.03
N ARG A 61 17.66 -5.92 -11.45
CA ARG A 61 18.00 -7.34 -11.55
C ARG A 61 16.80 -8.17 -12.00
N PRO A 62 17.03 -9.29 -12.71
CA PRO A 62 15.96 -10.25 -13.00
C PRO A 62 15.45 -10.85 -11.70
N ILE A 63 14.12 -10.91 -11.57
CA ILE A 63 13.44 -11.39 -10.36
C ILE A 63 12.85 -12.78 -10.60
N THR A 64 12.93 -13.66 -9.61
CA THR A 64 12.34 -15.00 -9.69
C THR A 64 11.06 -15.11 -8.85
N ARG A 65 10.22 -16.12 -9.16
CA ARG A 65 9.04 -16.46 -8.34
C ARG A 65 9.43 -16.82 -6.91
N TYR A 66 10.59 -17.43 -6.72
CA TYR A 66 11.11 -17.79 -5.41
C TYR A 66 11.38 -16.55 -4.57
N ASP A 67 12.04 -15.53 -5.11
CA ASP A 67 12.38 -14.30 -4.38
C ASP A 67 11.13 -13.61 -3.83
N VAL A 68 10.10 -13.49 -4.67
CA VAL A 68 8.82 -12.87 -4.32
C VAL A 68 8.09 -13.71 -3.27
N SER A 69 8.03 -15.03 -3.46
CA SER A 69 7.40 -15.92 -2.48
C SER A 69 8.12 -15.87 -1.14
N HIS A 70 9.45 -15.89 -1.13
CA HIS A 70 10.27 -15.85 0.07
C HIS A 70 10.06 -14.53 0.84
N ALA A 71 10.05 -13.39 0.14
CA ALA A 71 9.80 -12.10 0.77
C ALA A 71 8.38 -11.99 1.35
N LEU A 72 7.36 -12.48 0.64
CA LEU A 72 5.99 -12.55 1.15
C LEU A 72 5.87 -13.48 2.36
N THR A 73 6.53 -14.64 2.35
CA THR A 73 6.58 -15.53 3.51
C THR A 73 7.17 -14.83 4.72
N ARG A 74 8.29 -14.10 4.57
CA ARG A 74 8.86 -13.31 5.68
C ARG A 74 7.86 -12.31 6.26
N PHE A 75 7.11 -11.62 5.40
CA PHE A 75 6.04 -10.70 5.82
C PHE A 75 4.94 -11.43 6.60
N PHE A 76 4.37 -12.50 6.04
CA PHE A 76 3.27 -13.24 6.68
C PHE A 76 3.69 -13.92 7.98
N THR A 77 4.88 -14.51 8.03
CA THR A 77 5.44 -15.07 9.27
C THR A 77 5.55 -13.99 10.33
N TYR A 78 6.06 -12.80 9.99
CA TYR A 78 6.15 -11.70 10.96
C TYR A 78 4.77 -11.26 11.50
N CYS A 79 3.79 -11.12 10.61
CA CYS A 79 2.42 -10.79 11.00
C CYS A 79 1.82 -11.85 11.92
N ALA A 80 2.04 -13.14 11.63
CA ALA A 80 1.53 -14.26 12.42
C ALA A 80 2.23 -14.42 13.78
N THR A 81 3.52 -14.07 13.92
CA THR A 81 4.26 -14.27 15.17
C THR A 81 4.28 -13.04 16.07
N THR A 82 4.57 -11.88 15.50
CA THR A 82 4.80 -10.64 16.26
C THR A 82 3.61 -9.71 16.17
N GLY A 83 2.87 -9.76 15.05
CA GLY A 83 1.73 -8.90 14.78
C GLY A 83 0.38 -9.43 15.28
N GLU A 84 0.26 -10.69 15.67
CA GLU A 84 -1.02 -11.36 15.95
C GLU A 84 -1.88 -10.62 17.00
N THR A 85 -1.21 -10.08 18.02
CA THR A 85 -1.84 -9.32 19.12
C THR A 85 -2.29 -7.90 18.73
N ILE A 86 -1.97 -7.45 17.51
CA ILE A 86 -2.22 -6.10 17.00
C ILE A 86 -3.20 -6.21 15.83
N PRO A 87 -4.49 -5.90 16.01
CA PRO A 87 -5.51 -6.15 15.00
C PRO A 87 -5.25 -5.37 13.70
N GLU A 88 -4.63 -4.20 13.76
CA GLU A 88 -4.27 -3.42 12.57
C GLU A 88 -3.26 -4.17 11.67
N ILE A 89 -2.34 -4.95 12.26
CA ILE A 89 -1.39 -5.78 11.50
C ILE A 89 -2.08 -7.03 10.95
N VAL A 90 -3.03 -7.59 11.70
CA VAL A 90 -3.85 -8.72 11.23
C VAL A 90 -4.68 -8.31 10.01
N THR A 91 -5.41 -7.19 10.08
CA THR A 91 -6.18 -6.65 8.95
C THR A 91 -5.29 -6.33 7.74
N LEU A 92 -4.09 -5.81 7.98
CA LEU A 92 -3.10 -5.61 6.91
C LEU A 92 -2.72 -6.96 6.26
N ALA A 93 -2.41 -7.98 7.06
CA ALA A 93 -2.05 -9.30 6.55
C ALA A 93 -3.20 -9.93 5.76
N GLU A 94 -4.44 -9.82 6.24
CA GLU A 94 -5.64 -10.27 5.52
C GLU A 94 -5.75 -9.58 4.16
N THR A 95 -5.63 -8.24 4.14
CA THR A 95 -5.68 -7.46 2.90
C THR A 95 -4.61 -7.93 1.91
N ILE A 96 -3.37 -8.08 2.36
CA ILE A 96 -2.27 -8.53 1.49
C ILE A 96 -2.46 -9.99 1.06
N SER A 97 -3.06 -10.83 1.89
CA SER A 97 -3.42 -12.20 1.54
C SER A 97 -4.46 -12.24 0.42
N THR A 98 -5.50 -11.41 0.51
CA THR A 98 -6.54 -11.28 -0.54
C THR A 98 -5.94 -10.91 -1.90
N TRP A 99 -4.94 -10.02 -1.92
CA TRP A 99 -4.32 -9.52 -3.16
C TRP A 99 -2.97 -10.18 -3.48
N ARG A 100 -2.67 -11.33 -2.86
CA ARG A 100 -1.33 -11.93 -2.91
C ARG A 100 -0.87 -12.24 -4.32
N VAL A 101 -1.77 -12.76 -5.15
CA VAL A 101 -1.45 -13.17 -6.53
C VAL A 101 -1.15 -11.95 -7.40
N GLU A 102 -1.95 -10.90 -7.28
CA GLU A 102 -1.82 -9.64 -8.01
C GLU A 102 -0.54 -8.92 -7.61
N ILE A 103 -0.25 -8.85 -6.31
CA ILE A 103 1.00 -8.25 -5.79
C ILE A 103 2.21 -9.02 -6.32
N ALA A 104 2.18 -10.37 -6.27
CA ALA A 104 3.28 -11.18 -6.77
C ALA A 104 3.51 -10.97 -8.27
N ASN A 105 2.43 -10.97 -9.06
CA ASN A 105 2.50 -10.71 -10.50
C ASN A 105 2.99 -9.29 -10.81
N ALA A 106 2.54 -8.27 -10.07
CA ALA A 106 2.99 -6.91 -10.26
C ALA A 106 4.50 -6.76 -10.04
N VAL A 107 5.06 -7.46 -9.04
CA VAL A 107 6.51 -7.48 -8.80
C VAL A 107 7.24 -8.27 -9.89
N LEU A 108 6.77 -9.48 -10.23
CA LEU A 108 7.41 -10.35 -11.23
C LEU A 108 7.48 -9.72 -12.61
N TYR A 109 6.37 -9.15 -13.08
CA TYR A 109 6.29 -8.49 -14.37
C TYR A 109 6.67 -7.01 -14.31
N SER A 110 7.12 -6.52 -13.13
CA SER A 110 7.54 -5.14 -12.93
C SER A 110 6.49 -4.11 -13.35
N LEU A 111 5.22 -4.41 -13.12
CA LEU A 111 4.10 -3.53 -13.42
C LEU A 111 4.13 -2.30 -12.52
N SER A 112 3.90 -1.14 -13.11
CA SER A 112 3.86 0.15 -12.42
C SER A 112 2.47 0.78 -12.51
N ASN A 113 1.99 1.34 -11.41
CA ASN A 113 0.75 2.11 -11.36
C ASN A 113 0.90 3.52 -11.99
N ALA A 114 2.08 3.88 -12.50
CA ALA A 114 2.37 5.23 -12.99
C ALA A 114 1.42 5.70 -14.11
N ALA A 115 1.08 4.81 -15.06
CA ALA A 115 0.17 5.14 -16.16
C ALA A 115 -1.24 5.46 -15.63
N THR A 116 -1.79 4.57 -14.78
CA THR A 116 -3.10 4.75 -14.15
C THR A 116 -3.14 5.99 -13.26
N GLU A 117 -2.09 6.27 -12.49
CA GLU A 117 -1.99 7.51 -11.69
C GLU A 117 -1.94 8.76 -12.56
N GLY A 118 -1.25 8.70 -13.69
CA GLY A 118 -1.25 9.79 -14.68
C GLY A 118 -2.66 10.11 -15.15
N ILE A 119 -3.42 9.09 -15.53
CA ILE A 119 -4.82 9.23 -15.94
C ILE A 119 -5.68 9.76 -14.78
N ASN A 120 -5.55 9.18 -13.58
CA ASN A 120 -6.28 9.61 -12.40
C ASN A 120 -6.02 11.08 -12.07
N ARG A 121 -4.79 11.56 -12.24
CA ARG A 121 -4.43 12.98 -12.06
C ARG A 121 -5.12 13.87 -13.08
N LEU A 122 -5.15 13.48 -14.36
CA LEU A 122 -5.86 14.23 -15.40
C LEU A 122 -7.36 14.31 -15.12
N VAL A 123 -7.97 13.18 -14.77
CA VAL A 123 -9.39 13.10 -14.41
C VAL A 123 -9.69 14.01 -13.21
N LYS A 124 -8.91 13.88 -12.12
CA LYS A 124 -9.06 14.73 -10.93
C LYS A 124 -8.87 16.20 -11.26
N LEU A 125 -7.94 16.57 -12.15
CA LEU A 125 -7.77 17.95 -12.60
C LEU A 125 -9.03 18.47 -13.28
N VAL A 126 -9.61 17.70 -14.22
CA VAL A 126 -10.87 18.07 -14.87
C VAL A 126 -11.97 18.31 -13.85
N TYR A 127 -12.13 17.42 -12.87
CA TYR A 127 -13.12 17.60 -11.81
C TYR A 127 -12.86 18.85 -10.95
N ARG A 128 -11.60 19.21 -10.69
CA ARG A 128 -11.26 20.44 -9.95
C ARG A 128 -11.54 21.72 -10.73
N ILE A 129 -11.38 21.73 -12.06
CA ILE A 129 -11.63 22.93 -12.89
C ILE A 129 -13.06 22.99 -13.45
N ALA A 130 -13.86 21.95 -13.24
CA ALA A 130 -15.23 21.82 -13.75
C ALA A 130 -16.25 22.70 -13.00
N PHE A 131 -15.83 23.71 -12.23
CA PHE A 131 -16.73 24.67 -11.59
C PHE A 131 -17.70 25.25 -12.62
N GLY A 132 -19.01 25.04 -12.42
CA GLY A 132 -20.08 25.46 -13.34
C GLY A 132 -20.71 24.35 -14.19
N LEU A 133 -20.12 23.14 -14.25
CA LEU A 133 -20.79 21.98 -14.87
C LEU A 133 -21.80 21.38 -13.89
N ARG A 134 -23.08 21.73 -14.04
CA ARG A 134 -24.19 21.22 -13.20
C ARG A 134 -24.62 19.78 -13.54
N ASN A 135 -24.16 19.25 -14.67
CA ASN A 135 -24.54 17.93 -15.18
C ASN A 135 -23.37 16.94 -15.08
N VAL A 136 -23.55 15.86 -14.32
CA VAL A 136 -22.57 14.78 -14.12
C VAL A 136 -22.13 14.15 -15.44
N THR A 137 -23.05 13.94 -16.38
CA THR A 137 -22.74 13.42 -17.72
C THR A 137 -21.75 14.33 -18.45
N ASN A 138 -21.94 15.65 -18.39
CA ASN A 138 -21.02 16.60 -19.02
C ASN A 138 -19.64 16.61 -18.33
N GLN A 139 -19.59 16.41 -17.01
CA GLN A 139 -18.32 16.25 -16.28
C GLN A 139 -17.57 14.98 -16.69
N GLN A 140 -18.29 13.84 -16.79
CA GLN A 140 -17.72 12.55 -17.19
C GLN A 140 -17.23 12.57 -18.64
N LEU A 141 -18.00 13.17 -19.56
CA LEU A 141 -17.59 13.34 -20.96
C LEU A 141 -16.29 14.14 -21.06
N ARG A 142 -16.18 15.22 -20.28
CA ARG A 142 -14.96 16.05 -20.25
C ARG A 142 -13.79 15.29 -19.65
N ALA A 143 -13.99 14.55 -18.56
CA ALA A 143 -12.96 13.71 -17.97
C ALA A 143 -12.46 12.66 -18.98
N ARG A 144 -13.37 12.02 -19.72
CA ARG A 144 -13.05 11.04 -20.77
C ARG A 144 -12.25 11.66 -21.93
N TYR A 145 -12.64 12.86 -22.38
CA TYR A 145 -11.92 13.61 -23.41
C TYR A 145 -10.46 13.90 -23.03
N TYR A 146 -10.22 14.27 -21.77
CA TYR A 146 -8.86 14.56 -21.30
C TYR A 146 -8.03 13.29 -21.07
N ALA A 147 -8.64 12.25 -20.49
CA ALA A 147 -8.00 11.00 -20.08
C ALA A 147 -7.66 10.05 -21.22
N SER A 148 -8.38 10.10 -22.34
CA SER A 148 -8.21 9.16 -23.45
C SER A 148 -7.91 9.87 -24.76
N HIS A 149 -6.75 9.57 -25.33
CA HIS A 149 -6.36 10.04 -26.67
C HIS A 149 -7.32 9.55 -27.76
N ALA A 150 -7.85 8.33 -27.65
CA ALA A 150 -8.81 7.76 -28.59
C ALA A 150 -10.17 8.51 -28.61
N THR A 151 -10.46 9.29 -27.56
CA THR A 151 -11.70 10.07 -27.46
C THR A 151 -11.49 11.52 -27.89
N ARG A 152 -10.25 11.92 -28.21
CA ARG A 152 -9.98 13.23 -28.79
C ARG A 152 -10.21 13.14 -30.30
N PRO A 153 -11.08 13.97 -30.88
CA PRO A 153 -11.18 14.06 -32.33
C PRO A 153 -9.83 14.52 -32.87
N THR A 154 -9.40 13.92 -33.97
CA THR A 154 -8.24 14.38 -34.72
C THR A 154 -8.60 15.75 -35.28
N TRP A 155 -8.18 16.81 -34.60
CA TRP A 155 -8.27 18.15 -35.16
C TRP A 155 -7.23 18.25 -36.26
N LEU A 156 -7.57 17.79 -37.46
CA LEU A 156 -6.90 18.26 -38.67
C LEU A 156 -7.14 19.76 -38.68
N HIS A 157 -6.09 20.54 -38.44
CA HIS A 157 -6.15 21.97 -38.71
C HIS A 157 -6.39 22.06 -40.21
N THR A 158 -7.60 22.45 -40.62
CA THR A 158 -7.82 22.84 -42.01
C THR A 158 -6.94 24.07 -42.22
N VAL A 159 -5.76 23.87 -42.79
CA VAL A 159 -4.96 24.98 -43.32
C VAL A 159 -5.81 25.54 -44.46
N ILE A 160 -6.45 26.67 -44.23
CA ILE A 160 -7.08 27.43 -45.30
C ILE A 160 -5.92 27.95 -46.14
N THR A 161 -5.56 27.22 -47.19
CA THR A 161 -4.61 27.71 -48.18
C THR A 161 -5.31 28.84 -48.92
N PRO A 162 -4.84 30.10 -48.80
CA PRO A 162 -5.45 31.19 -49.56
C PRO A 162 -5.31 30.91 -51.06
N PRO A 163 -6.31 31.25 -51.90
CA PRO A 163 -6.20 31.08 -53.34
C PRO A 163 -5.00 31.87 -53.85
N GLN A 164 -4.19 31.25 -54.71
CA GLN A 164 -3.11 31.95 -55.39
C GLN A 164 -3.73 32.99 -56.32
N MET A 165 -3.38 34.26 -56.10
CA MET A 165 -3.77 35.32 -57.03
C MET A 165 -3.00 35.12 -58.35
N PRO A 166 -3.66 35.40 -59.50
CA PRO A 166 -3.08 35.24 -60.83
C PRO A 166 -1.88 36.16 -61.08
#